data_AF-A0A662A2F8-F1
#
_entry.id   AF-A0A662A2F8-F1
#
_cell.length_a   1.000
_cell.length_b   1.000
_cell.length_c   1.000
_cell.angle_alpha   90.00
_cell.angle_beta   90.00
_cell.angle_gamma   90.00
#
_symmetry.space_group_name_H-M   'P 1'
#
loop_
_entity.id
_entity.type
_entity.pdbx_description
1 polymer ?
#
loop_
_entity_poly.entity_id
_entity_poly.type
_entity_poly.pdbx_seq_one_letter_code
_entity_poly.pdbx_strand_id
1 'polypeptide(L)'
;MKYLFAFSLLFISSLIFGQEDTKKGFQEEFNDFKKETRQEFDDFKKKNDSVFLKFLDDSWQEFELFKSEREARPKPLEQPQISTLKIPKKNKVEDIPEKNNNHDERDNNKGKAGQISPSDKIDFYGTYIYKPMDLPIGASTNIGTKEGIYNFFELVSENENINQYIGYIKDKADKLGLNDWGFVSLLKKAAAESYKNQDEQKLFIWYALLINAYDVRTGFDGENIFLLVNTDYKLFNTLFFTLNNQRYYIVKFDNDPKEISMFFSHQANYVDKPGKISLSIDNLPKFDKKTVTKYFVFRGITFPVEINKNLIDFYNEYPETDLTVYFSTPVSQEASLSLTIFFSSFLKGKTERQKVDILLEYMQSSIKYETDEKQFGHERYLFADETLFYPYADCE
;
A
#
# COMPACT_ATOMS: atom_id res chain seq x y z
N MET A 1 3.36 -16.52 -20.80
CA MET A 1 4.29 -15.38 -20.72
C MET A 1 5.77 -15.81 -20.73
N LYS A 2 6.22 -16.51 -21.78
CA LYS A 2 7.67 -16.79 -22.03
C LYS A 2 8.13 -16.38 -23.43
N TYR A 3 7.27 -15.70 -24.20
CA TYR A 3 7.56 -15.28 -25.58
C TYR A 3 7.68 -13.75 -25.76
N LEU A 4 7.50 -12.97 -24.69
CA LEU A 4 7.53 -11.49 -24.75
C LEU A 4 8.91 -10.86 -24.55
N PHE A 5 9.94 -11.65 -24.22
CA PHE A 5 11.29 -11.13 -23.93
C PHE A 5 12.29 -11.30 -25.09
N ALA A 6 11.91 -11.97 -26.18
CA ALA A 6 12.85 -12.33 -27.25
C ALA A 6 12.86 -11.37 -28.47
N PHE A 7 11.98 -10.37 -28.53
CA PHE A 7 11.83 -9.53 -29.73
C PHE A 7 12.42 -8.11 -29.62
N SER A 8 13.03 -7.72 -28.49
CA SER A 8 13.64 -6.38 -28.35
C SER A 8 15.02 -6.23 -29.00
N LEU A 9 15.57 -7.29 -29.64
CA LEU A 9 16.97 -7.34 -30.09
C LEU A 9 17.17 -7.38 -31.62
N LEU A 10 16.12 -7.16 -32.43
CA LEU A 10 16.19 -7.27 -33.89
C LEU A 10 15.81 -6.00 -34.67
N PHE A 11 15.93 -4.81 -34.06
CA PHE A 11 15.61 -3.53 -34.71
C PHE A 11 16.76 -2.50 -34.72
N ILE A 12 18.01 -2.96 -34.72
CA ILE A 12 19.18 -2.09 -34.93
C ILE A 12 20.06 -2.63 -36.04
N SER A 13 19.56 -2.68 -37.28
CA SER A 13 20.44 -2.78 -38.46
C SER A 13 19.74 -2.39 -39.77
N SER A 14 19.33 -1.13 -39.91
CA SER A 14 19.20 -0.48 -41.23
C SER A 14 18.88 1.01 -41.07
N LEU A 15 19.89 1.79 -40.68
CA LEU A 15 19.91 3.21 -40.99
C LEU A 15 20.63 3.35 -42.33
N ILE A 16 19.96 3.89 -43.34
CA ILE A 16 20.40 4.96 -44.25
C ILE A 16 19.37 5.09 -45.39
N PHE A 17 18.84 6.32 -45.54
CA PHE A 17 17.88 6.89 -46.52
C PHE A 17 16.41 7.08 -46.08
N GLY A 18 16.00 8.36 -45.99
CA GLY A 18 14.60 8.83 -45.89
C GLY A 18 14.14 9.24 -44.49
N GLN A 19 14.53 10.42 -43.98
CA GLN A 19 14.23 10.84 -42.60
C GLN A 19 12.78 11.33 -42.34
N GLU A 20 11.94 11.49 -43.36
CA GLU A 20 10.52 11.88 -43.19
C GLU A 20 9.54 10.71 -43.33
N ASP A 21 9.76 9.81 -44.29
CA ASP A 21 8.92 8.61 -44.49
C ASP A 21 9.14 7.57 -43.37
N THR A 22 10.34 7.48 -42.81
CA THR A 22 10.63 6.58 -41.68
C THR A 22 9.95 7.01 -40.38
N LYS A 23 9.76 8.32 -40.15
CA LYS A 23 9.06 8.84 -38.97
C LYS A 23 7.55 8.64 -39.06
N LYS A 24 6.96 8.81 -40.25
CA LYS A 24 5.54 8.49 -40.50
C LYS A 24 5.28 7.00 -40.41
N GLY A 25 6.12 6.18 -41.04
CA GLY A 25 6.04 4.71 -40.93
C GLY A 25 6.14 4.22 -39.48
N PHE A 26 7.09 4.74 -38.69
CA PHE A 26 7.21 4.39 -37.28
C PHE A 26 5.98 4.83 -36.45
N GLN A 27 5.40 5.99 -36.74
CA GLN A 27 4.21 6.47 -36.05
C GLN A 27 2.96 5.66 -36.42
N GLU A 28 2.83 5.25 -37.68
CA GLU A 28 1.77 4.35 -38.16
C GLU A 28 1.92 2.96 -37.54
N GLU A 29 3.11 2.36 -37.58
CA GLU A 29 3.42 1.08 -36.93
C GLU A 29 3.14 1.14 -35.41
N PHE A 30 3.53 2.21 -34.73
CA PHE A 30 3.24 2.38 -33.30
C PHE A 30 1.74 2.51 -33.01
N ASN A 31 1.00 3.25 -33.85
CA ASN A 31 -0.44 3.41 -33.71
C ASN A 31 -1.18 2.08 -33.98
N ASP A 32 -0.75 1.35 -35.00
CA ASP A 32 -1.29 0.03 -35.34
C ASP A 32 -1.00 -0.97 -34.22
N PHE A 33 0.23 -1.01 -33.69
CA PHE A 33 0.60 -1.80 -32.52
C PHE A 33 -0.28 -1.46 -31.30
N LYS A 34 -0.50 -0.17 -31.03
CA LYS A 34 -1.37 0.28 -29.93
C LYS A 34 -2.82 -0.16 -30.15
N LYS A 35 -3.30 -0.11 -31.38
CA LYS A 35 -4.66 -0.53 -31.75
C LYS A 35 -4.84 -2.04 -31.60
N GLU A 36 -3.89 -2.83 -32.11
CA GLU A 36 -3.87 -4.28 -32.01
C GLU A 36 -3.82 -4.72 -30.54
N THR A 37 -2.90 -4.15 -29.75
CA THR A 37 -2.78 -4.43 -28.31
C THR A 37 -4.09 -4.11 -27.56
N ARG A 38 -4.75 -3.00 -27.91
CA ARG A 38 -6.06 -2.65 -27.33
C ARG A 38 -7.13 -3.66 -27.71
N GLN A 39 -7.18 -4.07 -28.97
CA GLN A 39 -8.16 -5.04 -29.44
C GLN A 39 -7.96 -6.41 -28.78
N GLU A 40 -6.72 -6.89 -28.66
CA GLU A 40 -6.41 -8.14 -27.95
C GLU A 40 -6.86 -8.09 -26.48
N PHE A 41 -6.63 -6.95 -25.81
CA PHE A 41 -7.09 -6.73 -24.45
C PHE A 41 -8.62 -6.75 -24.36
N ASP A 42 -9.31 -6.03 -25.24
CA ASP A 42 -10.77 -5.96 -25.27
C ASP A 42 -11.40 -7.35 -25.53
N ASP A 43 -10.82 -8.14 -26.44
CA ASP A 43 -11.30 -9.49 -26.76
C ASP A 43 -11.06 -10.48 -25.61
N PHE A 44 -9.88 -10.40 -24.97
CA PHE A 44 -9.57 -11.16 -23.75
C PHE A 44 -10.56 -10.85 -22.63
N LYS A 45 -10.79 -9.56 -22.36
CA LYS A 45 -11.71 -9.10 -21.34
C LYS A 45 -13.14 -9.57 -21.61
N LYS A 46 -13.68 -9.36 -22.81
CA LYS A 46 -15.04 -9.80 -23.19
C LYS A 46 -15.23 -11.30 -22.99
N LYS A 47 -14.22 -12.11 -23.37
CA LYS A 47 -14.26 -13.55 -23.16
C LYS A 47 -14.31 -13.90 -21.68
N ASN A 48 -13.46 -13.29 -20.86
CA ASN A 48 -13.42 -13.58 -19.42
C ASN A 48 -14.67 -13.07 -18.70
N ASP A 49 -15.18 -11.88 -19.03
CA ASP A 49 -16.42 -11.34 -18.48
C ASP A 49 -17.60 -12.31 -18.71
N SER A 50 -17.77 -12.78 -19.95
CA SER A 50 -18.85 -13.73 -20.30
C SER A 50 -18.72 -15.07 -19.57
N VAL A 51 -17.50 -15.56 -19.39
CA VAL A 51 -17.24 -16.81 -18.64
C VAL A 51 -17.47 -16.60 -17.15
N PHE A 52 -17.00 -15.48 -16.60
CA PHE A 52 -17.08 -15.16 -15.19
C PHE A 52 -18.51 -14.89 -14.74
N LEU A 53 -19.32 -14.19 -15.54
CA LEU A 53 -20.75 -14.01 -15.28
C LEU A 53 -21.47 -15.34 -15.12
N LYS A 54 -21.21 -16.32 -15.99
CA LYS A 54 -21.78 -17.68 -15.85
C LYS A 54 -21.37 -18.33 -14.53
N PHE A 55 -20.13 -18.16 -14.11
CA PHE A 55 -19.68 -18.68 -12.82
C PHE A 55 -20.33 -17.96 -11.63
N LEU A 56 -20.56 -16.65 -11.72
CA LEU A 56 -21.25 -15.90 -10.66
C LEU A 56 -22.71 -16.33 -10.48
N ASP A 57 -23.33 -16.99 -11.46
CA ASP A 57 -24.69 -17.54 -11.27
C ASP A 57 -24.67 -18.85 -10.45
N ASP A 58 -23.63 -19.69 -10.66
CA ASP A 58 -23.63 -21.09 -10.22
C ASP A 58 -22.65 -21.45 -9.08
N SER A 59 -21.70 -20.57 -8.70
CA SER A 59 -20.52 -20.98 -7.90
C SER A 59 -20.45 -20.51 -6.44
N TRP A 60 -21.58 -20.14 -5.83
CA TRP A 60 -21.62 -19.68 -4.43
C TRP A 60 -21.64 -20.84 -3.44
N GLN A 61 -20.74 -20.80 -2.47
CA GLN A 61 -20.71 -21.74 -1.35
C GLN A 61 -20.52 -21.01 -0.03
N GLU A 62 -21.04 -21.61 1.05
CA GLU A 62 -20.81 -21.15 2.41
C GLU A 62 -19.40 -21.53 2.85
N PHE A 63 -18.70 -20.61 3.52
CA PHE A 63 -17.38 -20.83 4.09
C PHE A 63 -17.34 -20.38 5.55
N GLU A 64 -16.60 -21.13 6.36
CA GLU A 64 -16.23 -20.71 7.70
C GLU A 64 -15.11 -19.65 7.61
N LEU A 65 -15.28 -18.58 8.39
CA LEU A 65 -14.27 -17.54 8.55
C LEU A 65 -13.40 -17.82 9.78
N PHE A 66 -12.09 -17.71 9.60
CA PHE A 66 -11.10 -17.86 10.64
C PHE A 66 -10.44 -16.52 10.93
N LYS A 67 -10.00 -16.32 12.17
CA LYS A 67 -9.18 -15.15 12.53
C LYS A 67 -7.71 -15.52 12.47
N SER A 68 -6.95 -14.71 11.73
CA SER A 68 -5.51 -14.89 11.62
C SER A 68 -4.81 -14.28 12.83
N GLU A 69 -4.69 -15.04 13.91
CA GLU A 69 -4.06 -14.55 15.14
C GLU A 69 -2.53 -14.51 15.03
N ARG A 70 -1.95 -13.57 15.78
CA ARG A 70 -0.51 -13.46 16.03
C ARG A 70 -0.21 -14.13 17.37
N GLU A 71 0.85 -14.93 17.41
CA GLU A 71 1.33 -15.48 18.69
C GLU A 71 1.90 -14.34 19.54
N ALA A 72 1.27 -14.06 20.69
CA ALA A 72 1.82 -13.13 21.66
C ALA A 72 2.99 -13.82 22.39
N ARG A 73 4.21 -13.31 22.19
CA ARG A 73 5.39 -13.71 22.99
C ARG A 73 5.63 -12.66 24.07
N PRO A 74 5.99 -13.05 25.31
CA PRO A 74 6.27 -12.07 26.35
C PRO A 74 7.41 -11.14 25.93
N LYS A 75 7.11 -9.84 25.78
CA LYS A 75 8.11 -8.83 25.49
C LYS A 75 8.87 -8.45 26.77
N PRO A 76 10.19 -8.19 26.72
CA PRO A 76 10.91 -7.63 27.84
C PRO A 76 10.24 -6.33 28.32
N LEU A 77 10.12 -6.13 29.63
CA LEU A 77 9.57 -4.87 30.15
C LEU A 77 10.59 -3.73 30.12
N GLU A 78 11.87 -4.09 30.10
CA GLU A 78 13.00 -3.17 30.06
C GLU A 78 14.00 -3.63 29.01
N GLN A 79 14.68 -2.67 28.39
CA GLN A 79 15.74 -2.95 27.43
C GLN A 79 16.93 -3.64 28.13
N PRO A 80 17.48 -4.71 27.53
CA PRO A 80 18.67 -5.35 28.07
C PRO A 80 19.82 -4.35 28.24
N GLN A 81 20.30 -4.20 29.47
CA GLN A 81 21.44 -3.36 29.76
C GLN A 81 22.71 -4.15 29.44
N ILE A 82 23.61 -3.59 28.62
CA ILE A 82 24.97 -4.12 28.50
C ILE A 82 25.63 -4.00 29.87
N SER A 83 26.03 -5.13 30.48
CA SER A 83 26.82 -5.13 31.71
C SER A 83 28.19 -4.51 31.45
N THR A 84 28.30 -3.18 31.51
CA THR A 84 29.59 -2.51 31.39
C THR A 84 30.24 -2.36 32.76
N LEU A 85 31.52 -2.73 32.85
CA LEU A 85 32.42 -2.30 33.91
C LEU A 85 32.24 -0.79 34.13
N LYS A 86 32.04 -0.40 35.39
CA LYS A 86 31.73 0.95 35.86
C LYS A 86 32.53 2.04 35.11
N ILE A 87 31.88 2.75 34.20
CA ILE A 87 32.37 4.04 33.70
C ILE A 87 31.81 5.12 34.65
N PRO A 88 32.62 6.08 35.13
CA PRO A 88 32.18 7.03 36.15
C PRO A 88 31.07 7.94 35.63
N LYS A 89 30.01 8.11 36.43
CA LYS A 89 28.94 9.08 36.20
C LYS A 89 29.52 10.47 35.96
N LYS A 90 29.15 11.10 34.85
CA LYS A 90 29.25 12.56 34.69
C LYS A 90 27.85 13.16 34.56
N ASN A 91 27.58 14.03 35.54
CA ASN A 91 26.60 15.10 35.71
C ASN A 91 25.26 15.06 34.96
N LYS A 92 24.20 15.20 35.77
CA LYS A 92 22.84 15.58 35.40
C LYS A 92 22.84 16.68 34.33
N VAL A 93 22.24 16.39 33.18
CA VAL A 93 21.64 17.41 32.34
C VAL A 93 20.21 17.56 32.85
N GLU A 94 19.83 18.80 33.16
CA GLU A 94 18.49 19.18 33.61
C GLU A 94 17.46 18.83 32.54
N ASP A 95 16.30 18.36 33.00
CA ASP A 95 15.12 18.13 32.17
C ASP A 95 14.79 19.40 31.38
N ILE A 96 14.85 19.31 30.05
CA ILE A 96 14.24 20.30 29.18
C ILE A 96 12.72 20.02 29.25
N PRO A 97 11.89 20.94 29.73
CA PRO A 97 10.46 20.70 29.83
C PRO A 97 9.87 20.50 28.44
N GLU A 98 9.14 19.40 28.26
CA GLU A 98 8.23 19.20 27.13
C GLU A 98 7.24 20.37 27.10
N LYS A 99 7.48 21.29 26.17
CA LYS A 99 6.53 22.35 25.88
C LYS A 99 5.44 21.74 25.02
N ASN A 100 4.27 21.62 25.63
CA ASN A 100 3.01 21.29 25.00
C ASN A 100 2.74 22.33 23.89
N ASN A 101 3.09 22.02 22.65
CA ASN A 101 2.81 22.88 21.50
C ASN A 101 1.38 22.63 21.03
N ASN A 102 0.42 23.24 21.74
CA ASN A 102 -0.76 23.75 21.07
C ASN A 102 -0.31 24.97 20.27
N HIS A 103 -0.04 24.77 18.99
CA HIS A 103 0.10 25.86 18.03
C HIS A 103 -0.99 25.70 16.99
N ASP A 104 -1.98 26.60 17.08
CA ASP A 104 -2.88 26.95 15.99
C ASP A 104 -2.04 27.26 14.74
N GLU A 105 -2.10 26.38 13.74
CA GLU A 105 -1.62 26.70 12.40
C GLU A 105 -2.62 27.67 11.76
N ARG A 106 -2.29 28.97 11.81
CA ARG A 106 -2.85 29.94 10.88
C ARG A 106 -2.17 29.78 9.54
N ASP A 107 -2.88 29.11 8.65
CA ASP A 107 -2.64 29.07 7.22
C ASP A 107 -2.60 30.49 6.64
N ASN A 108 -1.52 30.80 5.93
CA ASN A 108 -1.47 31.92 5.00
C ASN A 108 -0.34 31.68 4.00
N ASN A 109 -0.67 30.96 2.91
CA ASN A 109 -0.01 31.20 1.64
C ASN A 109 -0.97 31.02 0.46
N LYS A 110 -1.73 32.09 0.15
CA LYS A 110 -2.43 32.22 -1.14
C LYS A 110 -1.45 32.62 -2.23
N GLY A 111 -0.80 31.63 -2.83
CA GLY A 111 -0.26 31.73 -4.19
C GLY A 111 -1.38 31.47 -5.20
N LYS A 112 -1.70 32.46 -6.04
CA LYS A 112 -2.73 32.34 -7.09
C LYS A 112 -2.29 31.35 -8.17
N ALA A 113 -2.95 30.20 -8.22
CA ALA A 113 -3.15 29.38 -9.41
C ALA A 113 -4.66 29.09 -9.51
N GLY A 114 -5.19 29.00 -10.73
CA GLY A 114 -6.64 29.03 -11.02
C GLY A 114 -7.49 28.11 -10.12
N GLN A 115 -8.66 28.61 -9.72
CA GLN A 115 -9.64 27.87 -8.92
C GLN A 115 -10.01 26.56 -9.63
N ILE A 116 -9.52 25.45 -9.10
CA ILE A 116 -10.05 24.11 -9.32
C ILE A 116 -10.56 23.66 -7.95
N SER A 117 -11.82 23.23 -7.88
CA SER A 117 -12.51 22.88 -6.65
C SER A 117 -11.85 21.66 -5.98
N PRO A 118 -11.81 21.56 -4.63
CA PRO A 118 -11.33 20.36 -3.93
C PRO A 118 -12.07 19.06 -4.30
N SER A 119 -13.26 19.16 -4.88
CA SER A 119 -14.09 18.03 -5.34
C SER A 119 -13.50 17.20 -6.48
N ASP A 120 -12.44 17.68 -7.13
CA ASP A 120 -11.93 17.08 -8.37
C ASP A 120 -10.63 16.29 -8.15
N LYS A 121 -10.26 16.04 -6.88
CA LYS A 121 -8.99 15.41 -6.49
C LYS A 121 -9.19 14.37 -5.40
N ILE A 122 -8.46 13.28 -5.50
CA ILE A 122 -8.28 12.28 -4.46
C ILE A 122 -7.04 12.69 -3.64
N ASP A 123 -7.20 12.91 -2.33
CA ASP A 123 -6.06 13.05 -1.43
C ASP A 123 -5.52 11.66 -1.08
N PHE A 124 -4.30 11.38 -1.53
CA PHE A 124 -3.58 10.13 -1.25
C PHE A 124 -2.31 10.42 -0.46
N TYR A 125 -2.46 10.48 0.87
CA TYR A 125 -1.37 10.80 1.82
C TYR A 125 -0.67 12.11 1.46
N GLY A 126 -1.44 13.19 1.27
CA GLY A 126 -0.94 14.50 0.90
C GLY A 126 -0.53 14.65 -0.57
N THR A 127 -0.58 13.57 -1.35
CA THR A 127 -0.34 13.58 -2.79
C THR A 127 -1.67 13.59 -3.53
N TYR A 128 -1.95 14.65 -4.27
CA TYR A 128 -3.25 14.80 -4.93
C TYR A 128 -3.27 14.15 -6.31
N ILE A 129 -4.25 13.27 -6.53
CA ILE A 129 -4.52 12.64 -7.82
C ILE A 129 -5.78 13.24 -8.42
N TYR A 130 -5.69 13.76 -9.64
CA TYR A 130 -6.85 14.31 -10.33
C TYR A 130 -7.86 13.22 -10.67
N LYS A 131 -9.14 13.51 -10.47
CA LYS A 131 -10.24 12.67 -10.92
C LYS A 131 -10.50 12.96 -12.40
N PRO A 132 -10.30 12.00 -13.33
CA PRO A 132 -10.49 12.27 -14.75
C PRO A 132 -11.97 12.39 -15.14
N MET A 133 -12.87 11.78 -14.36
CA MET A 133 -14.32 11.82 -14.57
C MET A 133 -15.06 11.38 -13.31
N ASP A 134 -16.32 11.80 -13.17
CA ASP A 134 -17.22 11.20 -12.20
C ASP A 134 -17.64 9.80 -12.67
N LEU A 135 -17.51 8.82 -11.77
CA LEU A 135 -18.07 7.50 -12.03
C LEU A 135 -19.59 7.57 -11.87
N PRO A 136 -20.36 6.92 -12.76
CA PRO A 136 -21.79 6.78 -12.55
C PRO A 136 -22.02 6.00 -11.26
N ILE A 137 -22.88 6.54 -10.37
CA ILE A 137 -23.28 5.87 -9.14
C ILE A 137 -24.05 4.60 -9.53
N GLY A 138 -23.59 3.45 -9.04
CA GLY A 138 -24.20 2.15 -9.31
C GLY A 138 -25.47 2.01 -8.49
N ALA A 139 -26.59 2.51 -9.02
CA ALA A 139 -27.90 2.43 -8.37
C ALA A 139 -28.48 1.00 -8.34
N SER A 140 -27.73 0.02 -7.83
CA SER A 140 -28.24 -1.32 -7.57
C SER A 140 -28.83 -1.36 -6.17
N THR A 141 -30.10 -1.66 -6.07
CA THR A 141 -30.75 -2.03 -4.81
C THR A 141 -30.40 -3.48 -4.50
N ASN A 142 -30.20 -3.82 -3.22
CA ASN A 142 -29.87 -5.17 -2.73
C ASN A 142 -28.51 -5.74 -3.20
N ILE A 143 -27.45 -4.95 -3.08
CA ILE A 143 -26.09 -5.38 -3.47
C ILE A 143 -25.60 -6.58 -2.64
N GLY A 144 -26.02 -6.71 -1.38
CA GLY A 144 -25.67 -7.80 -0.45
C GLY A 144 -26.18 -9.21 -0.79
N THR A 145 -26.55 -9.48 -2.06
CA THR A 145 -27.00 -10.80 -2.53
C THR A 145 -26.18 -11.27 -3.74
N LYS A 146 -26.27 -12.56 -4.07
CA LYS A 146 -25.63 -13.11 -5.28
C LYS A 146 -26.07 -12.37 -6.55
N GLU A 147 -27.36 -12.04 -6.67
CA GLU A 147 -27.93 -11.31 -7.81
C GLU A 147 -27.42 -9.87 -7.83
N GLY A 148 -27.30 -9.23 -6.67
CA GLY A 148 -26.73 -7.89 -6.55
C GLY A 148 -25.29 -7.81 -7.06
N ILE A 149 -24.47 -8.80 -6.68
CA ILE A 149 -23.07 -8.91 -7.13
C ILE A 149 -22.98 -9.21 -8.63
N TYR A 150 -23.80 -10.14 -9.14
CA TYR A 150 -23.88 -10.46 -10.57
C TYR A 150 -24.23 -9.20 -11.38
N ASN A 151 -25.31 -8.51 -11.00
CA ASN A 151 -25.79 -7.32 -11.71
C ASN A 151 -24.77 -6.19 -11.65
N PHE A 152 -24.07 -6.02 -10.52
CA PHE A 152 -23.00 -5.05 -10.41
C PHE A 152 -21.86 -5.39 -11.38
N PHE A 153 -21.38 -6.64 -11.38
CA PHE A 153 -20.31 -7.08 -12.26
C PHE A 153 -20.68 -6.87 -13.74
N GLU A 154 -21.89 -7.29 -14.14
CA GLU A 154 -22.40 -7.10 -15.51
C GLU A 154 -22.35 -5.62 -15.90
N LEU A 155 -22.94 -4.75 -15.07
CA LEU A 155 -22.99 -3.31 -15.28
C LEU A 155 -21.60 -2.68 -15.44
N VAL A 156 -20.66 -2.99 -14.54
CA VAL A 156 -19.32 -2.37 -14.57
C VAL A 156 -18.44 -2.96 -15.67
N SER A 157 -18.64 -4.24 -16.00
CA SER A 157 -17.88 -4.90 -17.06
C SER A 157 -18.15 -4.30 -18.43
N GLU A 158 -19.38 -3.91 -18.72
CA GLU A 158 -19.75 -3.28 -19.99
C GLU A 158 -19.43 -1.77 -20.04
N ASN A 159 -19.00 -1.18 -18.93
CA ASN A 159 -18.79 0.26 -18.80
C ASN A 159 -17.34 0.68 -19.08
N GLU A 160 -17.09 1.15 -20.31
CA GLU A 160 -15.76 1.61 -20.74
C GLU A 160 -15.21 2.77 -19.89
N ASN A 161 -16.06 3.66 -19.36
CA ASN A 161 -15.61 4.77 -18.52
C ASN A 161 -15.05 4.28 -17.19
N ILE A 162 -15.67 3.26 -16.58
CA ILE A 162 -15.16 2.62 -15.36
C ILE A 162 -13.80 1.96 -15.64
N ASN A 163 -13.67 1.25 -16.76
CA ASN A 163 -12.40 0.62 -17.14
C ASN A 163 -11.29 1.65 -17.37
N GLN A 164 -11.58 2.76 -18.05
CA GLN A 164 -10.64 3.86 -18.26
C GLN A 164 -10.24 4.52 -16.93
N TYR A 165 -11.18 4.68 -16.01
CA TYR A 165 -10.90 5.20 -14.67
C TYR A 165 -9.97 4.26 -13.89
N ILE A 166 -10.25 2.96 -13.86
CA ILE A 166 -9.40 1.97 -13.19
C ILE A 166 -8.00 1.95 -13.80
N GLY A 167 -7.89 1.97 -15.13
CA GLY A 167 -6.62 2.06 -15.84
C GLY A 167 -5.85 3.34 -15.51
N TYR A 168 -6.53 4.48 -15.39
CA TYR A 168 -5.94 5.73 -14.95
C TYR A 168 -5.41 5.63 -13.50
N ILE A 169 -6.18 5.08 -12.57
CA ILE A 169 -5.75 4.91 -11.18
C ILE A 169 -4.55 3.97 -11.09
N LYS A 170 -4.53 2.89 -11.88
CA LYS A 170 -3.38 1.97 -11.96
C LYS A 170 -2.11 2.66 -12.48
N ASP A 171 -2.22 3.45 -13.56
CA ASP A 171 -1.10 4.27 -14.07
C ASP A 171 -0.56 5.24 -13.00
N LYS A 172 -1.44 5.82 -12.19
CA LYS A 172 -1.03 6.68 -11.06
C LYS A 172 -0.32 5.89 -9.96
N ALA A 173 -0.84 4.72 -9.59
CA ALA A 173 -0.18 3.84 -8.63
C ALA A 173 1.24 3.49 -9.08
N ASP A 174 1.42 3.12 -10.36
CA ASP A 174 2.71 2.74 -10.92
C ASP A 174 3.69 3.93 -10.94
N LYS A 175 3.23 5.13 -11.31
CA LYS A 175 4.05 6.36 -11.30
C LYS A 175 4.48 6.78 -9.89
N LEU A 176 3.61 6.58 -8.91
CA LEU A 176 3.92 6.79 -7.50
C LEU A 176 4.80 5.69 -6.93
N GLY A 177 5.03 4.58 -7.64
CA GLY A 177 5.83 3.47 -7.16
C GLY A 177 5.15 2.68 -6.04
N LEU A 178 3.81 2.62 -6.04
CA LEU A 178 3.06 1.84 -5.07
C LEU A 178 3.26 0.34 -5.34
N ASN A 179 3.37 -0.45 -4.28
CA ASN A 179 3.19 -1.90 -4.37
C ASN A 179 1.70 -2.25 -4.52
N ASP A 180 1.38 -3.54 -4.58
CA ASP A 180 0.01 -3.99 -4.80
C ASP A 180 -0.92 -3.58 -3.66
N TRP A 181 -0.46 -3.64 -2.40
CA TRP A 181 -1.27 -3.12 -1.29
C TRP A 181 -1.48 -1.61 -1.37
N GLY A 182 -0.46 -0.84 -1.75
CA GLY A 182 -0.60 0.59 -2.01
C GLY A 182 -1.61 0.88 -3.12
N PHE A 183 -1.69 0.04 -4.15
CA PHE A 183 -2.73 0.12 -5.17
C PHE A 183 -4.13 -0.16 -4.58
N VAL A 184 -4.28 -1.17 -3.71
CA VAL A 184 -5.54 -1.41 -2.97
C VAL A 184 -5.92 -0.18 -2.14
N SER A 185 -4.99 0.41 -1.40
CA SER A 185 -5.23 1.64 -0.62
C SER A 185 -5.66 2.81 -1.50
N LEU A 186 -5.05 2.97 -2.69
CA LEU A 186 -5.43 4.02 -3.63
C LEU A 186 -6.82 3.78 -4.20
N LEU A 187 -7.16 2.54 -4.56
CA LEU A 187 -8.52 2.18 -4.98
C LEU A 187 -9.54 2.46 -3.88
N LYS A 188 -9.22 2.23 -2.60
CA LYS A 188 -10.09 2.59 -1.47
C LYS A 188 -10.39 4.09 -1.42
N LYS A 189 -9.36 4.95 -1.50
CA LYS A 189 -9.57 6.41 -1.53
C LYS A 189 -10.35 6.84 -2.79
N ALA A 190 -10.03 6.28 -3.95
CA ALA A 190 -10.74 6.56 -5.21
C ALA A 190 -12.22 6.13 -5.18
N ALA A 191 -12.52 4.99 -4.55
CA ALA A 191 -13.87 4.47 -4.39
C ALA A 191 -14.67 5.34 -3.42
N ALA A 192 -14.07 5.78 -2.31
CA ALA A 192 -14.72 6.66 -1.33
C ALA A 192 -15.15 8.01 -1.93
N GLU A 193 -14.36 8.56 -2.86
CA GLU A 193 -14.71 9.78 -3.61
C GLU A 193 -15.77 9.56 -4.70
N SER A 194 -16.05 8.30 -5.07
CA SER A 194 -16.94 7.95 -6.17
C SER A 194 -18.28 7.38 -5.71
N TYR A 195 -18.30 6.65 -4.59
CA TYR A 195 -19.46 5.92 -4.09
C TYR A 195 -19.71 6.24 -2.62
N LYS A 196 -20.97 6.53 -2.27
CA LYS A 196 -21.37 6.75 -0.87
C LYS A 196 -21.54 5.45 -0.09
N ASN A 197 -21.98 4.38 -0.77
CA ASN A 197 -22.19 3.07 -0.17
C ASN A 197 -20.86 2.29 -0.13
N GLN A 198 -20.48 1.76 1.03
CA GLN A 198 -19.24 1.00 1.18
C GLN A 198 -19.26 -0.36 0.46
N ASP A 199 -20.41 -0.99 0.27
CA ASP A 199 -20.53 -2.22 -0.49
C ASP A 199 -20.29 -1.97 -1.99
N GLU A 200 -20.78 -0.85 -2.54
CA GLU A 200 -20.41 -0.41 -3.89
C GLU A 200 -18.90 -0.14 -4.00
N GLN A 201 -18.30 0.49 -2.98
CA GLN A 201 -16.85 0.69 -2.96
C GLN A 201 -16.10 -0.64 -2.99
N LYS A 202 -16.49 -1.61 -2.16
CA LYS A 202 -15.88 -2.94 -2.10
C LYS A 202 -16.01 -3.68 -3.43
N LEU A 203 -17.19 -3.64 -4.08
CA LEU A 203 -17.39 -4.27 -5.38
C LEU A 203 -16.63 -3.56 -6.51
N PHE A 204 -16.54 -2.23 -6.49
CA PHE A 204 -15.71 -1.50 -7.44
C PHE A 204 -14.23 -1.90 -7.30
N ILE A 205 -13.71 -1.97 -6.07
CA ILE A 205 -12.33 -2.37 -5.80
C ILE A 205 -12.11 -3.83 -6.20
N TRP A 206 -13.06 -4.73 -5.89
CA TRP A 206 -13.04 -6.13 -6.32
C TRP A 206 -12.94 -6.24 -7.84
N TYR A 207 -13.82 -5.57 -8.58
CA TYR A 207 -13.79 -5.55 -10.04
C TYR A 207 -12.45 -4.99 -10.58
N ALA A 208 -11.98 -3.88 -10.02
CA ALA A 208 -10.71 -3.28 -10.40
C ALA A 208 -9.53 -4.24 -10.21
N LEU A 209 -9.51 -4.99 -9.11
CA LEU A 209 -8.47 -5.98 -8.85
C LEU A 209 -8.60 -7.21 -9.77
N LEU A 210 -9.82 -7.68 -10.08
CA LEU A 210 -10.04 -8.76 -11.04
C LEU A 210 -9.50 -8.43 -12.43
N ILE A 211 -9.84 -7.26 -12.98
CA ILE A 211 -9.39 -6.88 -14.33
C ILE A 211 -7.89 -6.54 -14.41
N ASN A 212 -7.25 -6.32 -13.25
CA ASN A 212 -5.79 -6.25 -13.10
C ASN A 212 -5.16 -7.61 -12.75
N ALA A 213 -5.89 -8.72 -12.95
CA ALA A 213 -5.45 -10.10 -12.80
C ALA A 213 -5.01 -10.50 -11.37
N TYR A 214 -5.53 -9.84 -10.33
CA TYR A 214 -5.29 -10.24 -8.95
C TYR A 214 -6.25 -11.34 -8.49
N ASP A 215 -5.77 -12.18 -7.57
CA ASP A 215 -6.53 -13.26 -6.96
C ASP A 215 -7.35 -12.74 -5.79
N VAL A 216 -8.53 -12.24 -6.15
CA VAL A 216 -9.48 -11.64 -5.22
C VAL A 216 -10.82 -12.34 -5.28
N ARG A 217 -11.57 -12.22 -4.21
CA ARG A 217 -12.95 -12.72 -4.09
C ARG A 217 -13.84 -11.63 -3.55
N THR A 218 -15.12 -11.78 -3.82
CA THR A 218 -16.16 -11.10 -3.07
C THR A 218 -17.04 -12.12 -2.37
N GLY A 219 -17.63 -11.72 -1.26
CA GLY A 219 -18.58 -12.52 -0.52
C GLY A 219 -19.59 -11.65 0.21
N PHE A 220 -20.60 -12.29 0.77
CA PHE A 220 -21.70 -11.63 1.47
C PHE A 220 -22.22 -12.48 2.63
N ASP A 221 -22.86 -11.84 3.60
CA ASP A 221 -23.55 -12.48 4.74
C ASP A 221 -25.08 -12.37 4.66
N GLY A 222 -25.60 -11.71 3.61
CA GLY A 222 -27.02 -11.43 3.39
C GLY A 222 -27.38 -9.97 3.65
N GLU A 223 -26.51 -9.20 4.30
CA GLU A 223 -26.66 -7.78 4.59
C GLU A 223 -25.51 -6.94 4.02
N ASN A 224 -24.28 -7.43 4.12
CA ASN A 224 -23.04 -6.73 3.83
C ASN A 224 -22.25 -7.43 2.72
N ILE A 225 -21.48 -6.64 1.96
CA ILE A 225 -20.46 -7.16 1.05
C ILE A 225 -19.09 -7.16 1.71
N PHE A 226 -18.27 -8.13 1.34
CA PHE A 226 -16.88 -8.23 1.74
C PHE A 226 -15.98 -8.36 0.51
N LEU A 227 -14.88 -7.60 0.52
CA LEU A 227 -13.77 -7.74 -0.42
C LEU A 227 -12.71 -8.62 0.22
N LEU A 228 -12.24 -9.65 -0.48
CA LEU A 228 -11.17 -10.51 -0.01
C LEU A 228 -10.00 -10.57 -0.98
N VAL A 229 -8.80 -10.57 -0.42
CA VAL A 229 -7.54 -10.59 -1.17
C VAL A 229 -6.66 -11.77 -0.75
N ASN A 230 -6.01 -12.39 -1.71
CA ASN A 230 -4.95 -13.36 -1.47
C ASN A 230 -3.60 -12.64 -1.48
N THR A 231 -2.82 -12.79 -0.41
CA THR A 231 -1.55 -12.08 -0.21
C THR A 231 -0.35 -13.04 -0.22
N ASP A 232 0.84 -12.50 -0.53
CA ASP A 232 2.11 -13.22 -0.46
C ASP A 232 2.60 -13.48 0.98
N TYR A 233 2.22 -12.62 1.93
CA TYR A 233 2.43 -12.83 3.38
C TYR A 233 1.12 -12.98 4.16
N LYS A 234 1.19 -13.55 5.37
CA LYS A 234 0.06 -13.65 6.29
C LYS A 234 -0.34 -12.24 6.77
N LEU A 235 -1.62 -11.92 6.74
CA LEU A 235 -2.17 -10.78 7.48
C LEU A 235 -2.57 -11.23 8.88
N PHE A 236 -2.23 -10.46 9.91
CA PHE A 236 -2.62 -10.71 11.29
C PHE A 236 -3.89 -9.93 11.65
N ASN A 237 -4.57 -10.37 12.71
CA ASN A 237 -5.78 -9.75 13.26
C ASN A 237 -6.86 -9.48 12.21
N THR A 238 -6.94 -10.35 11.20
CA THR A 238 -7.79 -10.20 10.02
C THR A 238 -8.54 -11.50 9.77
N LEU A 239 -9.83 -11.40 9.47
CA LEU A 239 -10.68 -12.54 9.12
C LEU A 239 -10.31 -13.04 7.72
N PHE A 240 -10.34 -14.36 7.53
CA PHE A 240 -10.05 -14.98 6.25
C PHE A 240 -10.82 -16.30 6.11
N PHE A 241 -11.05 -16.73 4.88
CA PHE A 241 -11.40 -18.14 4.61
C PHE A 241 -10.31 -18.80 3.76
N THR A 242 -10.37 -20.12 3.66
CA THR A 242 -9.44 -20.91 2.85
C THR A 242 -10.17 -21.56 1.67
N LEU A 243 -9.61 -21.42 0.47
CA LEU A 243 -10.05 -22.12 -0.73
C LEU A 243 -8.82 -22.65 -1.45
N ASN A 244 -8.82 -23.94 -1.81
CA ASN A 244 -7.68 -24.61 -2.48
C ASN A 244 -6.33 -24.39 -1.77
N ASN A 245 -6.32 -24.49 -0.44
CA ASN A 245 -5.16 -24.25 0.42
C ASN A 245 -4.57 -22.83 0.36
N GLN A 246 -5.32 -21.86 -0.17
CA GLN A 246 -4.94 -20.45 -0.19
C GLN A 246 -5.87 -19.65 0.72
N ARG A 247 -5.32 -18.63 1.40
CA ARG A 247 -6.06 -17.77 2.32
C ARG A 247 -6.51 -16.51 1.60
N TYR A 248 -7.77 -16.16 1.79
CA TYR A 248 -8.40 -14.94 1.28
C TYR A 248 -8.80 -14.09 2.47
N TYR A 249 -8.10 -12.97 2.66
CA TYR A 249 -8.26 -12.09 3.81
C TYR A 249 -9.27 -10.98 3.51
N ILE A 250 -10.20 -10.73 4.43
CA ILE A 250 -11.14 -9.61 4.33
C ILE A 250 -10.38 -8.29 4.45
N VAL A 251 -10.52 -7.43 3.44
CA VAL A 251 -10.01 -6.05 3.48
C VAL A 251 -10.95 -5.23 4.35
N LYS A 252 -10.43 -4.64 5.43
CA LYS A 252 -11.23 -3.90 6.42
C LYS A 252 -11.76 -2.56 5.88
N PHE A 253 -13.02 -2.28 6.16
CA PHE A 253 -13.70 -0.99 6.02
C PHE A 253 -14.32 -0.57 7.37
N ASP A 254 -14.58 0.73 7.55
CA ASP A 254 -14.97 1.29 8.86
C ASP A 254 -16.29 0.73 9.41
N ASN A 255 -17.24 0.36 8.54
CA ASN A 255 -18.55 -0.16 8.95
C ASN A 255 -18.63 -1.69 8.89
N ASP A 256 -17.52 -2.39 8.71
CA ASP A 256 -17.56 -3.86 8.67
C ASP A 256 -18.03 -4.42 10.02
N PRO A 257 -18.95 -5.41 10.02
CA PRO A 257 -19.38 -6.06 11.25
C PRO A 257 -18.20 -6.75 11.93
N LYS A 258 -18.19 -6.72 13.26
CA LYS A 258 -17.12 -7.35 14.07
C LYS A 258 -17.15 -8.88 13.99
N GLU A 259 -18.33 -9.44 13.76
CA GLU A 259 -18.58 -10.87 13.68
C GLU A 259 -19.44 -11.15 12.45
N ILE A 260 -19.10 -12.21 11.73
CA ILE A 260 -19.79 -12.65 10.51
C ILE A 260 -20.16 -14.10 10.75
N SER A 261 -21.44 -14.37 10.97
CA SER A 261 -21.93 -15.70 11.37
C SER A 261 -22.10 -16.65 10.18
N MET A 262 -22.47 -16.11 9.02
CA MET A 262 -22.67 -16.85 7.79
C MET A 262 -22.01 -16.08 6.66
N PHE A 263 -21.22 -16.75 5.83
CA PHE A 263 -20.45 -16.09 4.79
C PHE A 263 -20.46 -16.94 3.52
N PHE A 264 -20.94 -16.36 2.42
CA PHE A 264 -20.94 -16.97 1.09
C PHE A 264 -19.92 -16.29 0.19
N SER A 265 -19.17 -17.08 -0.57
CA SER A 265 -18.26 -16.56 -1.60
C SER A 265 -18.27 -17.44 -2.84
N HIS A 266 -17.91 -16.86 -3.98
CA HIS A 266 -17.73 -17.59 -5.23
C HIS A 266 -16.36 -18.27 -5.28
N GLN A 267 -16.25 -19.36 -6.03
CA GLN A 267 -15.00 -20.11 -6.16
C GLN A 267 -14.20 -19.79 -7.42
N ALA A 268 -14.85 -19.16 -8.40
CA ALA A 268 -14.28 -18.95 -9.71
C ALA A 268 -13.13 -17.92 -9.71
N ASN A 269 -12.14 -18.17 -10.58
CA ASN A 269 -11.13 -17.19 -10.95
C ASN A 269 -11.59 -16.44 -12.20
N TYR A 270 -11.28 -15.15 -12.27
CA TYR A 270 -11.54 -14.34 -13.47
C TYR A 270 -10.53 -14.60 -14.60
N VAL A 271 -9.28 -14.93 -14.24
CA VAL A 271 -8.22 -15.35 -15.17
C VAL A 271 -7.64 -16.70 -14.74
N ASP A 272 -7.03 -17.44 -15.67
CA ASP A 272 -6.51 -18.80 -15.39
C ASP A 272 -5.48 -18.86 -14.25
N LYS A 273 -4.65 -17.82 -14.12
CA LYS A 273 -3.55 -17.75 -13.14
C LYS A 273 -3.46 -16.35 -12.54
N PRO A 274 -4.34 -16.03 -11.58
CA PRO A 274 -4.34 -14.72 -10.95
C PRO A 274 -3.12 -14.57 -10.01
N GLY A 275 -2.63 -13.34 -9.88
CA GLY A 275 -1.51 -12.98 -9.01
C GLY A 275 -1.96 -12.64 -7.60
N LYS A 276 -1.14 -12.94 -6.60
CA LYS A 276 -1.39 -12.49 -5.21
C LYS A 276 -1.12 -10.99 -5.10
N ILE A 277 -1.74 -10.34 -4.11
CA ILE A 277 -1.38 -8.99 -3.66
C ILE A 277 -0.06 -9.06 -2.92
N SER A 278 0.98 -8.41 -3.44
CA SER A 278 2.24 -8.28 -2.73
C SER A 278 2.17 -7.24 -1.61
N LEU A 279 2.66 -7.64 -0.44
CA LEU A 279 2.82 -6.77 0.73
C LEU A 279 4.26 -6.27 0.88
N SER A 280 5.21 -6.71 0.06
CA SER A 280 6.58 -6.18 0.09
C SER A 280 6.64 -4.74 -0.43
N ILE A 281 7.43 -3.89 0.22
CA ILE A 281 7.70 -2.51 -0.19
C ILE A 281 9.17 -2.42 -0.61
N ASP A 282 9.49 -2.88 -1.81
CA ASP A 282 10.88 -2.86 -2.31
C ASP A 282 11.33 -1.46 -2.74
N ASN A 283 10.38 -0.60 -3.08
CA ASN A 283 10.59 0.81 -3.40
C ASN A 283 9.57 1.64 -2.64
N LEU A 284 10.02 2.73 -2.02
CA LEU A 284 9.13 3.59 -1.27
C LEU A 284 8.20 4.39 -2.20
N PRO A 285 6.92 4.53 -1.82
CA PRO A 285 6.00 5.43 -2.49
C PRO A 285 6.53 6.87 -2.59
N LYS A 286 6.37 7.47 -3.75
CA LYS A 286 6.78 8.85 -4.05
C LYS A 286 5.69 9.84 -3.68
N PHE A 287 5.44 9.99 -2.38
CA PHE A 287 4.50 10.99 -1.90
C PHE A 287 5.09 12.39 -1.90
N ASP A 288 4.22 13.39 -2.01
CA ASP A 288 4.55 14.78 -1.71
C ASP A 288 5.13 14.87 -0.29
N LYS A 289 6.07 15.79 -0.11
CA LYS A 289 6.86 15.84 1.13
C LYS A 289 6.16 16.71 2.17
N LYS A 290 5.83 16.11 3.30
CA LYS A 290 5.48 16.80 4.54
C LYS A 290 6.53 16.49 5.60
N THR A 291 7.61 17.26 5.59
CA THR A 291 8.79 16.98 6.43
C THR A 291 8.53 17.31 7.90
N VAL A 292 8.92 16.39 8.79
CA VAL A 292 9.01 16.58 10.24
C VAL A 292 10.45 16.29 10.67
N THR A 293 11.02 17.19 11.46
CA THR A 293 12.36 17.02 12.02
C THR A 293 12.29 16.41 13.42
N LYS A 294 12.99 15.30 13.64
CA LYS A 294 13.17 14.65 14.94
C LYS A 294 14.61 14.82 15.40
N TYR A 295 14.81 15.05 16.70
CA TYR A 295 16.14 15.25 17.26
C TYR A 295 16.56 14.03 18.08
N PHE A 296 17.74 13.51 17.77
CA PHE A 296 18.36 12.38 18.46
C PHE A 296 19.64 12.82 19.15
N VAL A 297 20.04 12.11 20.20
CA VAL A 297 21.29 12.36 20.94
C VAL A 297 22.14 11.10 20.89
N PHE A 298 23.34 11.20 20.32
CA PHE A 298 24.32 10.11 20.31
C PHE A 298 25.68 10.61 20.79
N ARG A 299 26.24 9.94 21.81
CA ARG A 299 27.52 10.33 22.46
C ARG A 299 27.58 11.81 22.86
N GLY A 300 26.45 12.33 23.36
CA GLY A 300 26.32 13.72 23.81
C GLY A 300 26.16 14.75 22.69
N ILE A 301 26.05 14.32 21.43
CA ILE A 301 25.82 15.20 20.28
C ILE A 301 24.37 15.06 19.84
N THR A 302 23.65 16.19 19.82
CA THR A 302 22.30 16.28 19.27
C THR A 302 22.37 16.47 17.75
N PHE A 303 21.56 15.74 17.00
CA PHE A 303 21.46 15.88 15.55
C PHE A 303 20.02 15.70 15.06
N PRO A 304 19.63 16.38 13.96
CA PRO A 304 18.30 16.25 13.37
C PRO A 304 18.23 15.07 12.39
N VAL A 305 17.05 14.45 12.33
CA VAL A 305 16.64 13.48 11.32
C VAL A 305 15.34 13.97 10.69
N GLU A 306 15.34 14.09 9.36
CA GLU A 306 14.16 14.51 8.60
C GLU A 306 13.32 13.29 8.22
N ILE A 307 12.01 13.37 8.41
CA ILE A 307 11.05 12.28 8.15
C ILE A 307 9.89 12.81 7.32
N ASN A 308 9.45 12.07 6.29
CA ASN A 308 8.23 12.41 5.56
C ASN A 308 6.99 11.90 6.29
N LYS A 309 6.21 12.80 6.91
CA LYS A 309 4.98 12.48 7.65
C LYS A 309 3.94 11.76 6.79
N ASN A 310 3.87 12.07 5.50
CA ASN A 310 2.94 11.42 4.58
C ASN A 310 3.24 9.92 4.41
N LEU A 311 4.52 9.54 4.45
CA LEU A 311 4.92 8.13 4.42
C LEU A 311 4.56 7.41 5.73
N ILE A 312 4.68 8.09 6.87
CA ILE A 312 4.21 7.57 8.17
C ILE A 312 2.69 7.35 8.16
N ASP A 313 1.92 8.26 7.54
CA ASP A 313 0.47 8.11 7.42
C ASP A 313 0.07 6.92 6.53
N PHE A 314 0.86 6.63 5.50
CA PHE A 314 0.69 5.40 4.72
C PHE A 314 0.98 4.14 5.55
N TYR A 315 2.07 4.13 6.33
CA TYR A 315 2.38 3.01 7.22
C TYR A 315 1.32 2.77 8.29
N ASN A 316 0.68 3.84 8.79
CA ASN A 316 -0.42 3.74 9.74
C ASN A 316 -1.65 2.98 9.25
N GLU A 317 -1.90 3.03 7.93
CA GLU A 317 -3.00 2.31 7.29
C GLU A 317 -2.52 0.98 6.65
N TYR A 318 -1.24 0.62 6.78
CA TYR A 318 -0.68 -0.61 6.25
C TYR A 318 -1.10 -1.81 7.12
N PRO A 319 -1.45 -2.97 6.52
CA PRO A 319 -1.98 -4.09 7.27
C PRO A 319 -0.88 -4.73 8.11
N GLU A 320 -1.26 -5.19 9.29
CA GLU A 320 -0.37 -5.99 10.12
C GLU A 320 0.02 -7.29 9.40
N THR A 321 1.31 -7.46 9.16
CA THR A 321 1.82 -8.61 8.39
C THR A 321 3.15 -9.13 8.95
N ASP A 322 3.79 -10.03 8.20
CA ASP A 322 5.03 -10.68 8.58
C ASP A 322 6.18 -9.67 8.77
N LEU A 323 7.01 -9.86 9.80
CA LEU A 323 8.17 -9.01 10.10
C LEU A 323 9.13 -8.86 8.93
N THR A 324 9.19 -9.84 8.03
CA THR A 324 10.01 -9.78 6.82
C THR A 324 9.67 -8.56 5.97
N VAL A 325 8.40 -8.14 5.91
CA VAL A 325 7.97 -6.94 5.17
C VAL A 325 8.57 -5.68 5.80
N TYR A 326 8.49 -5.55 7.12
CA TYR A 326 9.01 -4.40 7.85
C TYR A 326 10.53 -4.29 7.73
N PHE A 327 11.25 -5.39 7.91
CA PHE A 327 12.72 -5.42 7.87
C PHE A 327 13.30 -5.28 6.45
N SER A 328 12.56 -5.67 5.42
CA SER A 328 13.01 -5.51 4.02
C SER A 328 12.66 -4.15 3.42
N THR A 329 11.74 -3.40 4.04
CA THR A 329 11.33 -2.08 3.55
C THR A 329 12.49 -1.07 3.69
N PRO A 330 12.87 -0.34 2.62
CA PRO A 330 13.92 0.66 2.68
C PRO A 330 13.60 1.81 3.64
N VAL A 331 14.64 2.39 4.25
CA VAL A 331 14.53 3.66 4.98
C VAL A 331 14.34 4.81 3.99
N SER A 332 13.51 5.80 4.32
CA SER A 332 13.32 6.98 3.47
C SER A 332 14.62 7.71 3.12
N GLN A 333 14.62 8.36 1.96
CA GLN A 333 15.79 9.10 1.49
C GLN A 333 16.16 10.23 2.47
N GLU A 334 15.15 10.92 3.01
CA GLU A 334 15.30 11.98 4.00
C GLU A 334 16.02 11.47 5.26
N ALA A 335 15.49 10.41 5.87
CA ALA A 335 16.06 9.86 7.10
C ALA A 335 17.45 9.26 6.84
N SER A 336 17.62 8.52 5.74
CA SER A 336 18.88 7.92 5.34
C SER A 336 19.97 8.98 5.10
N LEU A 337 19.65 10.10 4.47
CA LEU A 337 20.59 11.21 4.26
C LEU A 337 20.97 11.89 5.59
N SER A 338 20.00 12.19 6.46
CA SER A 338 20.28 12.77 7.78
C SER A 338 21.20 11.88 8.62
N LEU A 339 20.91 10.59 8.66
CA LEU A 339 21.73 9.59 9.37
C LEU A 339 23.12 9.47 8.74
N THR A 340 23.21 9.42 7.42
CA THR A 340 24.50 9.32 6.71
C THR A 340 25.40 10.52 6.99
N ILE A 341 24.85 11.75 6.96
CA ILE A 341 25.59 12.98 7.26
C ILE A 341 26.18 12.89 8.67
N PHE A 342 25.36 12.54 9.66
CA PHE A 342 25.80 12.45 11.04
C PHE A 342 26.83 11.34 11.28
N PHE A 343 26.55 10.12 10.81
CA PHE A 343 27.39 8.95 11.09
C PHE A 343 28.66 8.87 10.25
N SER A 344 28.77 9.62 9.14
CA SER A 344 29.93 9.58 8.23
C SER A 344 31.28 9.68 8.95
N SER A 345 31.40 10.57 9.93
CA SER A 345 32.62 10.79 10.70
C SER A 345 32.94 9.65 11.67
N PHE A 346 31.92 9.04 12.28
CA PHE A 346 32.07 7.92 13.21
C PHE A 346 32.47 6.62 12.50
N LEU A 347 31.97 6.42 11.27
CA LEU A 347 32.16 5.19 10.50
C LEU A 347 33.42 5.20 9.62
N LYS A 348 34.03 6.37 9.37
CA LYS A 348 35.21 6.50 8.52
C LYS A 348 36.39 5.67 9.06
N GLY A 349 36.98 4.85 8.19
CA GLY A 349 38.13 4.01 8.53
C GLY A 349 37.83 2.85 9.49
N LYS A 350 36.55 2.57 9.78
CA LYS A 350 36.12 1.42 10.61
C LYS A 350 35.89 0.18 9.76
N THR A 351 36.14 -0.99 10.34
CA THR A 351 35.72 -2.29 9.79
C THR A 351 34.21 -2.44 9.82
N GLU A 352 33.64 -3.35 9.05
CA GLU A 352 32.18 -3.60 9.03
C GLU A 352 31.63 -3.91 10.42
N ARG A 353 32.29 -4.81 11.16
CA ARG A 353 31.91 -5.12 12.55
C ARG A 353 31.87 -3.87 13.41
N GLN A 354 32.89 -3.03 13.36
CA GLN A 354 32.93 -1.79 14.13
C GLN A 354 31.84 -0.80 13.71
N LYS A 355 31.46 -0.76 12.43
CA LYS A 355 30.34 0.07 11.97
C LYS A 355 29.03 -0.43 12.56
N VAL A 356 28.79 -1.73 12.52
CA VAL A 356 27.62 -2.37 13.13
C VAL A 356 27.58 -2.10 14.64
N ASP A 357 28.70 -2.26 15.35
CA ASP A 357 28.78 -1.98 16.79
C ASP A 357 28.39 -0.51 17.12
N ILE A 358 28.83 0.46 16.30
CA ILE A 358 28.49 1.88 16.48
C ILE A 358 27.00 2.14 16.22
N LEU A 359 26.43 1.54 15.17
CA LEU A 359 25.02 1.71 14.83
C LEU A 359 24.12 1.04 15.88
N LEU A 360 24.51 -0.12 16.40
CA LEU A 360 23.81 -0.78 17.50
C LEU A 360 23.88 0.05 18.80
N GLU A 361 25.04 0.65 19.11
CA GLU A 361 25.15 1.59 20.23
C GLU A 361 24.18 2.77 20.08
N TYR A 362 24.02 3.30 18.86
CA TYR A 362 23.03 4.34 18.58
C TYR A 362 21.60 3.85 18.84
N MET A 363 21.19 2.73 18.24
CA MET A 363 19.84 2.20 18.43
C MET A 363 19.53 1.96 19.91
N GLN A 364 20.50 1.45 20.68
CA GLN A 364 20.31 1.13 22.10
C GLN A 364 20.38 2.33 23.04
N SER A 365 21.02 3.43 22.65
CA SER A 365 21.22 4.60 23.53
C SER A 365 20.37 5.82 23.16
N SER A 366 19.92 5.91 21.91
CA SER A 366 19.25 7.09 21.38
C SER A 366 17.75 6.91 21.16
N ILE A 367 17.26 5.67 21.12
CA ILE A 367 15.82 5.34 21.00
C ILE A 367 15.37 4.75 22.33
N LYS A 368 14.32 5.32 22.91
CA LYS A 368 13.79 4.87 24.20
C LYS A 368 12.95 3.61 23.99
N TYR A 369 13.11 2.66 24.90
CA TYR A 369 12.36 1.41 24.87
C TYR A 369 10.99 1.54 25.54
N GLU A 370 9.93 1.12 24.85
CA GLU A 370 8.60 0.90 25.42
C GLU A 370 7.85 -0.15 24.60
N THR A 371 7.19 -1.10 25.25
CA THR A 371 6.38 -2.14 24.59
C THR A 371 5.23 -1.53 23.78
N ASP A 372 4.90 -2.11 22.62
CA ASP A 372 3.76 -1.69 21.80
C ASP A 372 2.44 -1.52 22.58
N GLU A 373 2.13 -2.44 23.49
CA GLU A 373 0.91 -2.37 24.31
C GLU A 373 0.81 -1.07 25.13
N LYS A 374 1.93 -0.55 25.61
CA LYS A 374 1.95 0.71 26.37
C LYS A 374 1.86 1.93 25.45
N GLN A 375 2.53 1.87 24.29
CA GLN A 375 2.58 2.99 23.34
C GLN A 375 1.29 3.10 22.50
N PHE A 376 0.73 1.98 22.06
CA PHE A 376 -0.36 1.90 21.09
C PHE A 376 -1.62 1.19 21.62
N GLY A 377 -1.58 0.52 22.78
CA GLY A 377 -2.70 -0.25 23.31
C GLY A 377 -2.98 -1.57 22.57
N HIS A 378 -2.07 -1.97 21.68
CA HIS A 378 -2.07 -3.22 20.95
C HIS A 378 -0.67 -3.47 20.38
N GLU A 379 -0.40 -4.71 20.03
CA GLU A 379 0.81 -5.11 19.30
C GLU A 379 0.89 -4.42 17.92
N ARG A 380 2.03 -3.79 17.60
CA ARG A 380 2.22 -3.04 16.36
C ARG A 380 3.69 -2.95 15.96
N TYR A 381 4.07 -3.72 14.94
CA TYR A 381 5.39 -3.58 14.33
C TYR A 381 5.55 -2.24 13.62
N LEU A 382 6.73 -1.65 13.77
CA LEU A 382 7.08 -0.37 13.17
C LEU A 382 8.00 -0.55 11.97
N PHE A 383 7.72 0.17 10.90
CA PHE A 383 8.71 0.36 9.84
C PHE A 383 9.91 1.18 10.38
N ALA A 384 11.06 1.13 9.72
CA ALA A 384 12.25 1.83 10.18
C ALA A 384 12.05 3.36 10.31
N ASP A 385 11.30 3.97 9.38
CA ASP A 385 10.91 5.38 9.46
C ASP A 385 9.96 5.67 10.62
N GLU A 386 9.04 4.76 10.95
CA GLU A 386 8.16 4.89 12.12
C GLU A 386 8.96 4.81 13.42
N THR A 387 9.96 3.93 13.48
CA THR A 387 10.88 3.82 14.63
C THR A 387 11.63 5.14 14.88
N LEU A 388 11.94 5.89 13.83
CA LEU A 388 12.55 7.23 13.95
C LEU A 388 11.51 8.33 14.26
N PHE A 389 10.24 8.08 13.97
CA PHE A 389 9.16 9.06 14.15
C PHE A 389 8.53 8.99 15.55
N TYR A 390 8.22 7.79 16.05
CA TYR A 390 7.60 7.60 17.35
C TYR A 390 8.61 7.82 18.50
N PRO A 391 8.14 8.23 19.69
CA PRO A 391 9.03 8.52 20.82
C PRO A 391 9.67 7.25 21.42
N TYR A 392 9.05 6.09 21.21
CA TYR A 392 9.54 4.80 21.69
C TYR A 392 9.45 3.73 20.60
N ALA A 393 10.25 2.68 20.78
CA ALA A 393 10.19 1.43 20.02
C ALA A 393 10.39 0.25 20.98
N ASP A 394 9.92 -0.94 20.62
CA ASP A 394 10.13 -2.13 21.43
C ASP A 394 11.30 -2.99 20.92
N CYS A 395 11.18 -4.32 20.96
CA CYS A 395 12.31 -5.21 20.70
C CYS A 395 12.43 -5.63 19.24
N GLU A 396 11.34 -5.54 18.47
CA GLU A 396 11.31 -5.73 17.02
C GLU A 396 11.78 -4.46 16.28
#